data_AF-A0A9D9VJE3-F1
#
_entry.id   AF-A0A9D9VJE3-F1
#
_cell.length_a   1.000
_cell.length_b   1.000
_cell.length_c   1.000
_cell.angle_alpha   90.00
_cell.angle_beta   90.00
_cell.angle_gamma   90.00
#
_symmetry.space_group_name_H-M   'P 1'
#
loop_
_entity.id
_entity.type
_entity.pdbx_description
1 polymer ?
#
loop_
_entity_poly.entity_id
_entity_poly.type
_entity_poly.pdbx_seq_one_letter_code
_entity_poly.pdbx_strand_id
1 'polypeptide(L)'
;SLHINTTPFDRELGGIYEKEDIHNDEETVYALDRLNSAADVPNTQIFYKNTHGIDTVEGIVAKHRENKEVSKSNQAEMAITGLLHKILKERFLVVRTSIFDDYKNGIDNLILDKETGAIICAFDEVLENEGDRNRGASKKIEKIKKSAVLGGTRAKYGVSLKEKKVVRSPARNIPVFYLNIESKDLAELTNDLYYNNQEITSIEKRLFAHLVHSISEQKKMLESLTLPPVMQEKLKEFEISLQTLKGFIV
;
A
#
# COMPACT_ATOMS: atom_id res chain seq x y z
N SER A 1 11.09 -4.20 -8.74
CA SER A 1 9.98 -4.05 -7.78
C SER A 1 10.10 -2.69 -7.10
N LEU A 2 9.02 -1.91 -7.03
CA LEU A 2 8.97 -0.62 -6.31
C LEU A 2 8.66 -0.78 -4.82
N HIS A 3 8.47 -2.02 -4.35
CA HIS A 3 8.30 -2.35 -2.93
C HIS A 3 9.57 -2.07 -2.15
N ILE A 4 9.44 -1.85 -0.83
CA ILE A 4 10.58 -1.81 0.06
C ILE A 4 11.39 -3.10 -0.09
N ASN A 5 12.66 -2.93 -0.49
CA ASN A 5 13.64 -4.01 -0.48
C ASN A 5 13.92 -4.39 0.99
N THR A 6 13.73 -5.67 1.32
CA THR A 6 13.93 -6.22 2.65
C THR A 6 15.40 -6.49 2.95
N THR A 7 16.26 -6.71 1.93
CA THR A 7 17.69 -7.02 2.12
C THR A 7 18.42 -5.99 3.00
N PRO A 8 18.24 -4.66 2.82
CA PRO A 8 18.89 -3.68 3.69
C PRO A 8 18.40 -3.67 5.15
N PHE A 9 17.37 -4.45 5.50
CA PHE A 9 16.94 -4.66 6.88
C PHE A 9 17.69 -5.79 7.60
N ASP A 10 18.57 -6.50 6.89
CA ASP A 10 19.52 -7.45 7.48
C ASP A 10 20.52 -6.71 8.38
N ARG A 11 20.69 -7.19 9.63
CA ARG A 11 21.66 -6.67 10.60
C ARG A 11 23.08 -6.61 10.05
N GLU A 12 23.49 -7.57 9.23
CA GLU A 12 24.83 -7.56 8.61
C GLU A 12 25.01 -6.36 7.65
N LEU A 13 23.92 -5.80 7.14
CA LEU A 13 23.88 -4.64 6.25
C LEU A 13 23.43 -3.34 6.98
N GLY A 14 23.48 -3.35 8.32
CA GLY A 14 23.07 -2.21 9.15
C GLY A 14 21.56 -2.07 9.34
N GLY A 15 20.82 -3.18 9.16
CA GLY A 15 19.40 -3.30 9.44
C GLY A 15 19.10 -3.73 10.88
N ILE A 16 17.91 -4.31 11.08
CA ILE A 16 17.35 -4.58 12.42
C ILE A 16 16.92 -6.04 12.61
N TYR A 17 16.83 -6.82 11.54
CA TYR A 17 16.41 -8.23 11.55
C TYR A 17 17.58 -9.15 11.28
N GLU A 18 17.52 -10.36 11.83
CA GLU A 18 18.47 -11.41 11.46
C GLU A 18 18.19 -11.87 10.02
N LYS A 19 19.24 -12.31 9.33
CA LYS A 19 19.10 -12.87 7.97
C LYS A 19 18.08 -14.02 7.90
N GLU A 20 18.05 -14.85 8.94
CA GLU A 20 17.09 -15.95 9.10
C GLU A 20 15.63 -15.43 9.15
N ASP A 21 15.38 -14.30 9.81
CA ASP A 21 14.04 -13.70 9.88
C ASP A 21 13.56 -13.24 8.50
N ILE A 22 14.46 -12.67 7.70
CA ILE A 22 14.17 -12.20 6.35
C ILE A 22 13.92 -13.39 5.43
N HIS A 23 14.74 -14.44 5.53
CA HIS A 23 14.56 -15.67 4.76
C HIS A 23 13.20 -16.34 5.09
N ASN A 24 12.84 -16.44 6.37
CA ASN A 24 11.55 -16.99 6.79
C ASN A 24 10.35 -16.18 6.26
N ASP A 25 10.49 -14.86 6.15
CA ASP A 25 9.47 -14.01 5.54
C ASP A 25 9.37 -14.21 4.03
N GLU A 26 10.49 -14.39 3.34
CA GLU A 26 10.54 -14.71 1.90
C GLU A 26 9.87 -16.07 1.60
N GLU A 27 10.16 -17.09 2.41
CA GLU A 27 9.50 -18.40 2.35
C GLU A 27 7.99 -18.26 2.60
N THR A 28 7.59 -17.40 3.53
CA THR A 28 6.19 -17.11 3.81
C THR A 28 5.50 -16.44 2.63
N VAL A 29 6.15 -15.47 1.98
CA VAL A 29 5.66 -14.82 0.76
C VAL A 29 5.51 -15.85 -0.36
N TYR A 30 6.53 -16.70 -0.56
CA TYR A 30 6.48 -17.76 -1.56
C TYR A 30 5.34 -18.76 -1.32
N ALA A 31 5.12 -19.20 -0.08
CA ALA A 31 4.01 -20.08 0.26
C ALA A 31 2.65 -19.43 -0.04
N LEU A 32 2.50 -18.12 0.20
CA LEU A 32 1.28 -17.39 -0.13
C LEU A 32 1.10 -17.23 -1.65
N ASP A 33 2.18 -16.97 -2.41
CA ASP A 33 2.12 -16.94 -3.87
C ASP A 33 1.74 -18.31 -4.46
N ARG A 34 2.28 -19.39 -3.90
CA ARG A 34 1.91 -20.77 -4.27
C ARG A 34 0.43 -21.06 -4.02
N LEU A 35 -0.09 -20.62 -2.87
CA LEU A 35 -1.51 -20.74 -2.56
C LEU A 35 -2.38 -19.89 -3.50
N ASN A 36 -2.04 -18.62 -3.70
CA ASN A 36 -2.82 -17.67 -4.51
C ASN A 36 -2.81 -18.01 -6.00
N SER A 37 -1.72 -18.60 -6.49
CA SER A 37 -1.62 -19.13 -7.86
C SER A 37 -2.34 -20.45 -8.04
N ALA A 38 -2.77 -21.10 -6.95
CA ALA A 38 -3.32 -22.45 -6.95
C ALA A 38 -2.40 -23.45 -7.67
N ALA A 39 -1.07 -23.29 -7.55
CA ALA A 39 -0.09 -24.07 -8.31
C ALA A 39 -0.11 -25.57 -7.99
N ASP A 40 -0.67 -25.94 -6.83
CA ASP A 40 -0.86 -27.33 -6.42
C ASP A 40 -2.16 -27.97 -6.93
N VAL A 41 -3.02 -27.20 -7.58
CA VAL A 41 -4.33 -27.69 -8.06
C VAL A 41 -4.14 -28.36 -9.44
N PRO A 42 -4.55 -29.63 -9.62
CA PRO A 42 -4.34 -30.36 -10.87
C PRO A 42 -4.88 -29.66 -12.11
N ASN A 43 -6.07 -29.05 -12.01
CA ASN A 43 -6.67 -28.30 -13.12
C ASN A 43 -5.83 -27.08 -13.51
N THR A 44 -5.26 -26.37 -12.54
CA THR A 44 -4.35 -25.25 -12.77
C THR A 44 -3.08 -25.74 -13.47
N GLN A 45 -2.49 -26.84 -13.01
CA GLN A 45 -1.29 -27.41 -13.63
C GLN A 45 -1.54 -27.83 -15.09
N ILE A 46 -2.67 -28.48 -15.37
CA ILE A 46 -3.07 -28.84 -16.74
C ILE A 46 -3.23 -27.57 -17.60
N PHE A 47 -3.88 -26.54 -17.07
CA PHE A 47 -4.04 -25.27 -17.78
C PHE A 47 -2.67 -24.67 -18.16
N TYR A 48 -1.78 -24.45 -17.19
CA TYR A 48 -0.46 -23.84 -17.41
C TYR A 48 0.43 -24.69 -18.33
N LYS A 49 0.35 -26.01 -18.24
CA LYS A 49 1.07 -26.90 -19.16
C LYS A 49 0.59 -26.73 -20.60
N ASN A 50 -0.72 -26.66 -20.81
CA ASN A 50 -1.31 -26.56 -22.15
C ASN A 50 -1.16 -25.16 -22.77
N THR A 51 -1.26 -24.09 -21.96
CA THR A 51 -1.25 -22.70 -22.46
C THR A 51 0.13 -22.06 -22.47
N HIS A 52 1.01 -22.44 -21.54
CA HIS A 52 2.32 -21.82 -21.35
C HIS A 52 3.48 -22.80 -21.44
N GLY A 53 3.23 -24.11 -21.57
CA GLY A 53 4.28 -25.13 -21.57
C GLY A 53 4.95 -25.32 -20.21
N ILE A 54 4.31 -24.87 -19.12
CA ILE A 54 4.86 -24.90 -17.77
C ILE A 54 4.28 -26.10 -17.02
N ASP A 55 5.14 -26.99 -16.53
CA ASP A 55 4.76 -28.22 -15.84
C ASP A 55 5.30 -28.34 -14.40
N THR A 56 5.98 -27.31 -13.89
CA THR A 56 6.48 -27.24 -12.51
C THR A 56 5.68 -26.24 -11.66
N VAL A 57 5.58 -26.51 -10.36
CA VAL A 57 4.93 -25.61 -9.39
C VAL A 57 5.65 -24.27 -9.36
N GLU A 58 6.98 -24.29 -9.35
CA GLU A 58 7.83 -23.10 -9.33
C GLU A 58 7.61 -22.23 -10.57
N GLY A 59 7.48 -22.87 -11.75
CA GLY A 59 7.18 -22.17 -13.00
C GLY A 59 5.79 -21.51 -12.98
N ILE A 60 4.78 -22.20 -12.43
CA ILE A 60 3.43 -21.63 -12.30
C ILE A 60 3.44 -20.41 -11.37
N VAL A 61 4.11 -20.52 -10.22
CA VAL A 61 4.26 -19.41 -9.27
C VAL A 61 4.99 -18.23 -9.92
N ALA A 62 6.09 -18.49 -10.64
CA ALA A 62 6.84 -17.46 -11.35
C ALA A 62 5.96 -16.75 -12.41
N LYS A 63 5.21 -17.52 -13.20
CA LYS A 63 4.30 -16.95 -14.21
C LYS A 63 3.14 -16.17 -13.59
N HIS A 64 2.62 -16.64 -12.46
CA HIS A 64 1.60 -15.92 -11.70
C HIS A 64 2.12 -14.57 -11.19
N ARG A 65 3.34 -14.53 -10.63
CA ARG A 65 4.00 -13.28 -10.22
C ARG A 65 4.18 -12.32 -11.39
N GLU A 66 4.65 -12.80 -12.54
CA GLU A 66 4.78 -12.00 -13.77
C GLU A 66 3.42 -11.39 -14.18
N ASN A 67 2.36 -12.21 -14.20
CA ASN A 67 1.02 -11.76 -14.53
C ASN A 67 0.48 -10.75 -13.50
N LYS A 68 0.80 -10.90 -12.20
CA LYS A 68 0.41 -9.97 -11.15
C LYS A 68 1.10 -8.61 -11.34
N GLU A 69 2.39 -8.60 -11.70
CA GLU A 69 3.14 -7.36 -11.94
C GLU A 69 2.57 -6.51 -13.08
N VAL A 70 2.06 -7.15 -14.14
CA VAL A 70 1.42 -6.45 -15.27
C VAL A 70 -0.09 -6.26 -15.10
N SER A 71 -0.65 -6.68 -13.97
CA SER A 71 -2.08 -6.53 -13.72
C SER A 71 -2.48 -5.06 -13.54
N LYS A 72 -3.73 -4.74 -13.91
CA LYS A 72 -4.28 -3.38 -13.73
C LYS A 72 -4.24 -2.92 -12.28
N SER A 73 -4.41 -3.83 -11.32
CA SER A 73 -4.33 -3.53 -9.88
C SER A 73 -2.92 -3.06 -9.49
N ASN A 74 -1.88 -3.81 -9.88
CA ASN A 74 -0.50 -3.41 -9.56
C ASN A 74 -0.11 -2.12 -10.28
N GLN A 75 -0.57 -1.93 -11.53
CA GLN A 75 -0.38 -0.66 -12.25
C GLN A 75 -1.06 0.51 -11.54
N ALA A 76 -2.23 0.29 -10.94
CA ALA A 76 -2.91 1.30 -10.14
C ALA A 76 -2.10 1.72 -8.93
N GLU A 77 -1.66 0.74 -8.14
CA GLU A 77 -0.84 0.98 -6.96
C GLU A 77 0.43 1.76 -7.33
N MET A 78 1.08 1.41 -8.44
CA MET A 78 2.24 2.13 -8.96
C MET A 78 1.90 3.57 -9.38
N ALA A 79 0.79 3.77 -10.08
CA ALA A 79 0.36 5.09 -10.54
C ALA A 79 0.02 6.00 -9.36
N ILE A 80 -0.69 5.49 -8.35
CA ILE A 80 -1.03 6.24 -7.13
C ILE A 80 0.21 6.52 -6.28
N THR A 81 1.11 5.56 -6.13
CA THR A 81 2.40 5.81 -5.49
C THR A 81 3.15 6.93 -6.22
N GLY A 82 3.18 6.90 -7.56
CA GLY A 82 3.82 7.91 -8.39
C GLY A 82 3.20 9.29 -8.25
N LEU A 83 1.87 9.37 -8.31
CA LEU A 83 1.09 10.59 -8.07
C LEU A 83 1.41 11.19 -6.69
N LEU A 84 1.30 10.37 -5.65
CA LEU A 84 1.57 10.78 -4.27
C LEU A 84 3.01 11.25 -4.13
N HIS A 85 3.99 10.53 -4.68
CA HIS A 85 5.38 10.94 -4.66
C HIS A 85 5.57 12.28 -5.39
N LYS A 86 5.02 12.43 -6.59
CA LYS A 86 5.15 13.67 -7.39
C LYS A 86 4.67 14.90 -6.62
N ILE A 87 3.53 14.80 -5.94
CA ILE A 87 2.91 15.91 -5.19
C ILE A 87 3.58 16.10 -3.82
N LEU A 88 3.87 15.02 -3.10
CA LEU A 88 4.21 15.07 -1.68
C LEU A 88 5.70 14.97 -1.36
N LYS A 89 6.56 14.60 -2.32
CA LYS A 89 7.98 14.28 -2.08
C LYS A 89 8.77 15.32 -1.31
N GLU A 90 8.40 16.60 -1.34
CA GLU A 90 9.10 17.64 -0.59
C GLU A 90 8.85 17.51 0.93
N ARG A 91 7.63 17.18 1.33
CA ARG A 91 7.19 17.16 2.73
C ARG A 91 7.04 15.75 3.32
N PHE A 92 6.78 14.77 2.48
CA PHE A 92 6.54 13.38 2.87
C PHE A 92 7.45 12.42 2.11
N LEU A 93 7.77 11.29 2.74
CA LEU A 93 8.35 10.13 2.08
C LEU A 93 7.21 9.17 1.77
N VAL A 94 6.99 8.90 0.49
CA VAL A 94 5.98 7.96 -0.01
C VAL A 94 6.70 6.74 -0.56
N VAL A 95 6.38 5.55 -0.04
CA VAL A 95 6.95 4.28 -0.50
C VAL A 95 5.89 3.19 -0.51
N ARG A 96 6.00 2.26 -1.46
CA ARG A 96 5.26 1.00 -1.38
C ARG A 96 5.85 0.15 -0.26
N THR A 97 5.02 -0.57 0.45
CA THR A 97 5.43 -1.48 1.54
C THR A 97 6.25 -2.65 1.01
N SER A 98 6.75 -3.52 1.89
CA SER A 98 7.34 -4.78 1.44
C SER A 98 6.25 -5.74 0.95
N ILE A 99 6.60 -6.69 0.07
CA ILE A 99 5.65 -7.74 -0.37
C ILE A 99 5.13 -8.56 0.83
N PHE A 100 5.97 -8.74 1.85
CA PHE A 100 5.56 -9.37 3.09
C PHE A 100 4.47 -8.58 3.81
N ASP A 101 4.63 -7.25 3.92
CA ASP A 101 3.68 -6.38 4.61
C ASP A 101 2.37 -6.20 3.82
N ASP A 102 2.43 -6.17 2.49
CA ASP A 102 1.25 -6.29 1.62
C ASP A 102 0.48 -7.58 1.96
N TYR A 103 1.13 -8.74 1.83
CA TYR A 103 0.43 -10.01 2.06
C TYR A 103 -0.06 -10.24 3.49
N LYS A 104 0.75 -9.91 4.50
CA LYS A 104 0.45 -10.22 5.91
C LYS A 104 -0.30 -9.14 6.64
N ASN A 105 0.01 -7.88 6.35
CA ASN A 105 -0.56 -6.73 7.06
C ASN A 105 -1.55 -5.95 6.18
N GLY A 106 -1.63 -6.28 4.88
CA GLY A 106 -2.61 -5.77 3.93
C GLY A 106 -2.32 -4.35 3.46
N ILE A 107 -1.13 -3.80 3.69
CA ILE A 107 -0.84 -2.39 3.42
C ILE A 107 -0.09 -2.23 2.10
N ASP A 108 -0.53 -1.33 1.22
CA ASP A 108 0.14 -1.10 -0.08
C ASP A 108 1.20 -0.02 0.02
N ASN A 109 0.89 1.06 0.75
CA ASN A 109 1.71 2.26 0.83
C ASN A 109 1.98 2.70 2.28
N LEU A 110 3.17 3.24 2.49
CA LEU A 110 3.58 3.97 3.68
C LEU A 110 3.90 5.42 3.30
N ILE A 111 3.27 6.35 4.01
CA ILE A 111 3.56 7.78 3.89
C ILE A 111 4.08 8.26 5.24
N LEU A 112 5.35 8.66 5.26
CA LEU A 112 6.02 9.22 6.43
C LEU A 112 6.10 10.74 6.30
N ASP A 113 5.58 11.44 7.29
CA ASP A 113 5.75 12.88 7.46
C ASP A 113 7.19 13.18 7.91
N LYS A 114 7.96 13.92 7.09
CA LYS A 114 9.39 14.18 7.34
C LYS A 114 9.69 15.20 8.44
N GLU A 115 8.70 15.91 8.98
CA GLU A 115 8.90 16.84 10.11
C GLU A 115 8.38 16.25 11.41
N THR A 116 7.19 15.63 11.40
CA THR A 116 6.55 15.09 12.62
C THR A 116 6.99 13.66 12.90
N GLY A 117 7.42 12.91 11.87
CA GLY A 117 7.69 11.48 11.96
C GLY A 117 6.43 10.62 12.00
N ALA A 118 5.23 11.21 11.83
CA ALA A 118 3.98 10.47 11.77
C ALA A 118 3.93 9.59 10.52
N ILE A 119 3.38 8.38 10.66
CA ILE A 119 3.23 7.41 9.58
C ILE A 119 1.76 7.16 9.36
N ILE A 120 1.36 7.16 8.09
CA ILE A 120 0.05 6.67 7.67
C ILE A 120 0.20 5.57 6.63
N CYS A 121 -0.78 4.67 6.61
CA CYS A 121 -0.94 3.70 5.54
C CYS A 121 -2.15 4.05 4.69
N ALA A 122 -1.96 3.96 3.38
CA ALA A 122 -3.04 4.00 2.41
C ALA A 122 -3.18 2.61 1.78
N PHE A 123 -4.43 2.14 1.68
CA PHE A 123 -4.84 0.97 0.93
C PHE A 123 -5.43 1.50 -0.37
N ASP A 124 -4.97 0.98 -1.49
CA ASP A 124 -5.51 1.34 -2.79
C ASP A 124 -6.44 0.21 -3.28
N GLU A 125 -7.59 0.58 -3.84
CA GLU A 125 -8.43 -0.36 -4.58
C GLU A 125 -9.07 0.35 -5.75
N VAL A 126 -8.95 -0.30 -6.91
CA VAL A 126 -9.54 0.16 -8.15
C VAL A 126 -10.70 -0.74 -8.50
N LEU A 127 -11.91 -0.34 -8.10
CA LEU A 127 -13.14 -1.06 -8.44
C LEU A 127 -14.33 -0.11 -8.54
N GLU A 128 -14.62 0.37 -9.76
CA GLU A 128 -16.00 0.62 -10.18
C GLU A 128 -16.18 0.25 -11.65
N ASN A 129 -16.68 -0.96 -11.92
CA ASN A 129 -17.61 -1.17 -13.02
C ASN A 129 -19.01 -0.88 -12.45
N GLU A 130 -19.88 -0.21 -13.20
CA GLU A 130 -21.13 0.42 -12.72
C GLU A 130 -22.14 -0.50 -11.98
N GLY A 131 -21.92 -1.82 -11.95
CA GLY A 131 -22.82 -2.82 -11.37
C GLY A 131 -22.56 -3.27 -9.93
N ASP A 132 -21.40 -2.98 -9.31
CA ASP A 132 -20.99 -3.62 -8.02
C ASP A 132 -20.68 -2.64 -6.87
N ARG A 133 -21.09 -1.36 -7.05
CA ARG A 133 -20.74 -0.19 -6.21
C ARG A 133 -20.92 -0.37 -4.68
N ASN A 134 -21.80 -1.27 -4.22
CA ASN A 134 -22.19 -1.32 -2.80
C ASN A 134 -21.55 -2.45 -1.97
N ARG A 135 -21.03 -3.52 -2.58
CA ARG A 135 -20.56 -4.71 -1.81
C ARG A 135 -19.08 -4.70 -1.47
N GLY A 136 -18.22 -4.11 -2.31
CA GLY A 136 -16.78 -4.01 -2.08
C GLY A 136 -16.43 -2.97 -1.03
N ALA A 137 -16.92 -1.74 -1.22
CA ALA A 137 -16.63 -0.60 -0.35
C ALA A 137 -17.08 -0.81 1.11
N SER A 138 -18.23 -1.44 1.33
CA SER A 138 -18.76 -1.71 2.68
C SER A 138 -17.85 -2.65 3.49
N LYS A 139 -17.40 -3.75 2.91
CA LYS A 139 -16.47 -4.69 3.57
C LYS A 139 -15.12 -4.04 3.91
N LYS A 140 -14.65 -3.12 3.06
CA LYS A 140 -13.37 -2.42 3.27
C LYS A 140 -13.47 -1.39 4.37
N ILE A 141 -14.55 -0.61 4.39
CA ILE A 141 -14.85 0.29 5.52
C ILE A 141 -14.91 -0.50 6.83
N GLU A 142 -15.57 -1.67 6.84
CA GLU A 142 -15.58 -2.55 8.02
C GLU A 142 -14.17 -3.02 8.42
N LYS A 143 -13.32 -3.40 7.45
CA LYS A 143 -11.92 -3.79 7.70
C LYS A 143 -11.14 -2.65 8.37
N ILE A 144 -11.32 -1.41 7.89
CA ILE A 144 -10.65 -0.24 8.47
C ILE A 144 -11.15 0.03 9.88
N LYS A 145 -12.47 0.04 10.10
CA LYS A 145 -13.05 0.22 11.43
C LYS A 145 -12.52 -0.83 12.41
N LYS A 146 -12.51 -2.11 11.99
CA LYS A 146 -11.97 -3.21 12.79
C LYS A 146 -10.49 -3.01 13.10
N SER A 147 -9.69 -2.64 12.11
CA SER A 147 -8.25 -2.34 12.29
C SER A 147 -8.05 -1.23 13.33
N ALA A 148 -8.78 -0.11 13.18
CA ALA A 148 -8.67 1.03 14.09
C ALA A 148 -9.08 0.69 15.52
N VAL A 149 -10.17 -0.07 15.71
CA VAL A 149 -10.62 -0.53 17.05
C VAL A 149 -9.58 -1.47 17.69
N LEU A 150 -8.84 -2.24 16.89
CA LEU A 150 -7.72 -3.06 17.37
C LEU A 150 -6.41 -2.29 17.53
N GLY A 151 -6.43 -0.97 17.33
CA GLY A 151 -5.28 -0.10 17.54
C GLY A 151 -4.46 0.20 16.29
N GLY A 152 -4.94 -0.15 15.09
CA GLY A 152 -4.29 0.10 13.79
C GLY A 152 -3.57 -1.13 13.22
N THR A 153 -2.81 -0.91 12.14
CA THR A 153 -1.99 -1.96 11.51
C THR A 153 -0.51 -1.84 11.89
N ARG A 154 0.32 -2.70 11.30
CA ARG A 154 1.78 -2.73 11.49
C ARG A 154 2.49 -2.91 10.16
N ALA A 155 3.73 -2.43 10.10
CA ALA A 155 4.68 -2.72 9.04
C ALA A 155 5.94 -3.33 9.69
N LYS A 156 6.31 -4.55 9.31
CA LYS A 156 7.56 -5.18 9.75
C LYS A 156 8.74 -4.46 9.09
N TYR A 157 8.66 -4.18 7.79
CA TYR A 157 9.68 -3.49 7.02
C TYR A 157 9.28 -2.02 6.80
N GLY A 158 9.17 -1.28 7.90
CA GLY A 158 8.83 0.14 7.88
C GLY A 158 10.04 1.07 7.93
N VAL A 159 9.72 2.35 8.10
CA VAL A 159 10.70 3.41 8.31
C VAL A 159 10.20 4.34 9.42
N SER A 160 11.13 4.99 10.12
CA SER A 160 10.83 6.05 11.08
C SER A 160 11.82 7.19 10.94
N LEU A 161 11.50 8.32 11.57
CA LEU A 161 12.41 9.46 11.66
C LEU A 161 13.16 9.42 13.00
N LYS A 162 14.49 9.38 12.96
CA LYS A 162 15.37 9.55 14.13
C LYS A 162 16.35 10.67 13.84
N GLU A 163 16.34 11.74 14.65
CA GLU A 163 17.23 12.90 14.47
C GLU A 163 17.18 13.48 13.03
N LYS A 164 15.95 13.60 12.47
CA LYS A 164 15.70 14.02 11.08
C LYS A 164 16.29 13.12 9.99
N LYS A 165 16.78 11.93 10.34
CA LYS A 165 17.22 10.91 9.39
C LYS A 165 16.19 9.79 9.32
N VAL A 166 15.93 9.34 8.10
CA VAL A 166 15.09 8.16 7.87
C VAL A 166 15.91 6.94 8.28
N VAL A 167 15.35 6.14 9.18
CA VAL A 167 15.95 4.89 9.65
C VAL A 167 14.97 3.73 9.45
N ARG A 168 15.51 2.53 9.25
CA ARG A 168 14.73 1.30 9.14
C ARG A 168 14.17 0.95 10.50
N SER A 169 12.86 0.73 10.58
CA SER A 169 12.21 0.39 11.85
C SER A 169 10.86 -0.29 11.59
N PRO A 170 10.39 -1.16 12.50
CA PRO A 170 9.00 -1.60 12.45
C PRO A 170 8.10 -0.42 12.83
N ALA A 171 6.98 -0.30 12.15
CA ALA A 171 5.93 0.65 12.52
C ALA A 171 4.71 -0.12 13.06
N ARG A 172 4.09 0.41 14.10
CA ARG A 172 2.89 -0.17 14.74
C ARG A 172 1.87 0.91 14.98
N ASN A 173 0.63 0.49 15.20
CA ASN A 173 -0.49 1.38 15.44
C ASN A 173 -0.68 2.38 14.31
N ILE A 174 -0.45 1.94 13.08
CA ILE A 174 -0.50 2.81 11.90
C ILE A 174 -1.97 3.00 11.52
N PRO A 175 -2.47 4.24 11.44
CA PRO A 175 -3.78 4.52 10.88
C PRO A 175 -3.86 4.05 9.44
N VAL A 176 -4.99 3.44 9.11
CA VAL A 176 -5.26 2.90 7.79
C VAL A 176 -6.36 3.71 7.13
N PHE A 177 -6.15 4.11 5.88
CA PHE A 177 -7.16 4.74 5.05
C PHE A 177 -7.32 3.99 3.73
N TYR A 178 -8.54 3.95 3.22
CA TYR A 178 -8.89 3.34 1.95
C TYR A 178 -9.04 4.40 0.87
N LEU A 179 -8.54 4.11 -0.32
CA LEU A 179 -8.76 4.93 -1.49
C LEU A 179 -9.61 4.16 -2.49
N ASN A 180 -10.71 4.78 -2.92
CA ASN A 180 -11.49 4.27 -4.05
C ASN A 180 -11.15 5.11 -5.27
N ILE A 181 -10.70 4.46 -6.34
CA ILE A 181 -10.49 5.13 -7.64
C ILE A 181 -11.29 4.41 -8.71
N GLU A 182 -12.00 5.17 -9.53
CA GLU A 182 -12.71 4.63 -10.67
C GLU A 182 -11.74 4.18 -11.76
N SER A 183 -12.06 3.07 -12.45
CA SER A 183 -11.22 2.53 -13.53
C SER A 183 -10.91 3.55 -14.64
N LYS A 184 -11.85 4.48 -14.91
CA LYS A 184 -11.69 5.53 -15.91
C LYS A 184 -10.64 6.57 -15.47
N ASP A 185 -10.69 6.99 -14.21
CA ASP A 185 -9.76 7.98 -13.66
C ASP A 185 -8.36 7.39 -13.54
N LEU A 186 -8.26 6.11 -13.21
CA LEU A 186 -6.99 5.41 -13.27
C LEU A 186 -6.43 5.37 -14.69
N ALA A 187 -7.25 5.02 -15.68
CA ALA A 187 -6.80 4.96 -17.07
C ALA A 187 -6.28 6.33 -17.54
N GLU A 188 -7.03 7.41 -17.25
CA GLU A 188 -6.60 8.80 -17.48
C GLU A 188 -5.27 9.09 -16.78
N LEU A 189 -5.15 8.77 -15.49
CA LEU A 189 -3.90 8.95 -14.73
C LEU A 189 -2.75 8.19 -15.38
N THR A 190 -2.90 6.91 -15.72
CA THR A 190 -1.81 6.10 -16.28
C THR A 190 -1.35 6.58 -17.66
N ASN A 191 -2.24 7.20 -18.45
CA ASN A 191 -1.89 7.78 -19.74
C ASN A 191 -1.12 9.10 -19.59
N ASP A 192 -1.46 9.91 -18.57
CA ASP A 192 -0.90 11.24 -18.37
C ASP A 192 0.28 11.27 -17.39
N LEU A 193 0.44 10.25 -16.55
CA LEU A 193 1.47 10.18 -15.52
C LEU A 193 2.85 9.93 -16.16
N TYR A 194 3.47 11.01 -16.57
CA TYR A 194 4.82 10.99 -17.12
C TYR A 194 5.84 11.40 -16.05
N TYR A 195 6.74 10.48 -15.69
CA TYR A 195 7.73 10.69 -14.63
C TYR A 195 8.62 11.92 -14.84
N ASN A 196 8.93 12.26 -16.10
CA ASN A 196 9.76 13.41 -16.43
C ASN A 196 9.00 14.74 -16.47
N ASN A 197 7.67 14.70 -16.42
CA ASN A 197 6.87 15.92 -16.34
C ASN A 197 6.69 16.33 -14.88
N GLN A 198 7.31 17.44 -14.48
CA GLN A 198 7.18 17.96 -13.13
C GLN A 198 5.90 18.77 -12.92
N GLU A 199 5.22 19.19 -13.98
CA GLU A 199 3.96 19.91 -13.86
C GLU A 199 2.84 18.98 -13.42
N ILE A 200 2.08 19.40 -12.41
CA ILE A 200 0.93 18.66 -11.91
C ILE A 200 -0.25 18.92 -12.85
N THR A 201 -0.77 17.87 -13.49
CA THR A 201 -1.88 17.96 -14.44
C THR A 201 -3.22 18.13 -13.74
N SER A 202 -4.28 18.46 -14.47
CA SER A 202 -5.63 18.62 -13.92
C SER A 202 -6.19 17.31 -13.35
N ILE A 203 -5.93 16.17 -14.00
CA ILE A 203 -6.31 14.83 -13.51
C ILE A 203 -5.57 14.51 -12.20
N GLU A 204 -4.27 14.77 -12.12
CA GLU A 204 -3.47 14.55 -10.92
C GLU A 204 -3.99 15.39 -9.74
N LYS A 205 -4.28 16.68 -9.97
CA LYS A 205 -4.90 17.56 -8.96
C LYS A 205 -6.27 17.04 -8.50
N ARG A 206 -7.14 16.64 -9.44
CA ARG A 206 -8.48 16.13 -9.16
C ARG A 206 -8.41 14.87 -8.30
N LEU A 207 -7.57 13.91 -8.68
CA LEU A 207 -7.39 12.64 -7.96
C LEU A 207 -6.78 12.86 -6.58
N PHE A 208 -5.78 13.73 -6.46
CA PHE A 208 -5.19 14.06 -5.17
C PHE A 208 -6.21 14.74 -4.24
N ALA A 209 -7.00 15.69 -4.75
CA ALA A 209 -8.07 16.31 -3.98
C ALA A 209 -9.11 15.29 -3.50
N HIS A 210 -9.49 14.34 -4.37
CA HIS A 210 -10.38 13.23 -4.01
C HIS A 210 -9.78 12.36 -2.89
N LEU A 211 -8.49 12.03 -2.99
CA LEU A 211 -7.78 11.27 -1.97
C LEU A 211 -7.80 11.99 -0.60
N VAL A 212 -7.47 13.28 -0.57
CA VAL A 212 -7.45 14.05 0.69
C VAL A 212 -8.84 14.18 1.29
N HIS A 213 -9.87 14.35 0.44
CA HIS A 213 -11.26 14.34 0.89
C HIS A 213 -11.65 12.99 1.50
N SER A 214 -11.35 11.89 0.82
CA SER A 214 -11.63 10.52 1.30
C SER A 214 -10.96 10.24 2.64
N ILE A 215 -9.68 10.59 2.79
CA ILE A 215 -8.94 10.44 4.05
C ILE A 215 -9.57 11.29 5.16
N SER A 216 -9.99 12.52 4.84
CA SER A 216 -10.63 13.41 5.82
C SER A 216 -11.95 12.85 6.35
N GLU A 217 -12.81 12.33 5.47
CA GLU A 217 -14.08 11.71 5.86
C GLU A 217 -13.87 10.43 6.66
N GLN A 218 -12.91 9.60 6.25
CA GLN A 218 -12.57 8.39 7.00
C GLN A 218 -11.99 8.71 8.38
N LYS A 219 -11.13 9.72 8.52
CA LYS A 219 -10.64 10.16 9.82
C LYS A 219 -11.79 10.53 10.75
N LYS A 220 -12.73 11.38 10.30
CA LYS A 220 -13.93 11.75 11.10
C LYS A 220 -14.75 10.53 11.49
N MET A 221 -14.95 9.60 10.55
CA MET A 221 -15.65 8.35 10.80
C MET A 221 -14.94 7.51 11.87
N LEU A 222 -13.61 7.39 11.82
CA LEU A 222 -12.84 6.66 12.84
C LEU A 222 -12.89 7.35 14.20
N GLU A 223 -12.81 8.68 14.25
CA GLU A 223 -12.92 9.46 15.49
C GLU A 223 -14.28 9.34 16.17
N SER A 224 -15.33 8.97 15.43
CA SER A 224 -16.66 8.66 16.00
C SER A 224 -16.74 7.30 16.70
N LEU A 225 -15.73 6.44 16.56
CA LEU A 225 -15.69 5.11 17.16
C LEU A 225 -15.07 5.14 18.57
N THR A 226 -15.35 4.09 19.34
CA THR A 226 -14.59 3.81 20.58
C THR A 226 -13.23 3.21 20.22
N LEU A 227 -12.19 4.04 20.19
CA LEU A 227 -10.83 3.65 19.83
C LEU A 227 -9.92 3.50 21.07
N PRO A 228 -8.92 2.62 21.04
CA PRO A 228 -7.86 2.57 22.06
C PRO A 228 -7.11 3.91 22.17
N PRO A 229 -6.58 4.30 23.36
CA PRO A 229 -5.88 5.58 23.54
C PRO A 229 -4.75 5.83 22.54
N VAL A 230 -3.95 4.79 22.26
CA VAL A 230 -2.85 4.87 21.28
C VAL A 230 -3.34 5.24 19.88
N MET A 231 -4.51 4.76 19.47
CA MET A 231 -5.05 5.07 18.14
C MET A 231 -5.65 6.47 18.08
N GLN A 232 -6.26 6.94 19.16
CA GLN A 232 -6.72 8.32 19.27
C GLN A 232 -5.55 9.30 19.18
N GLU A 233 -4.44 9.01 19.85
CA GLU A 233 -3.22 9.81 19.77
C GLU A 233 -2.65 9.84 18.36
N LYS A 234 -2.54 8.69 17.70
CA LYS A 234 -2.08 8.60 16.29
C LYS A 234 -2.97 9.38 15.32
N LEU A 235 -4.29 9.37 15.50
CA LEU A 235 -5.21 10.18 14.68
C LEU A 235 -5.07 11.68 14.95
N LYS A 236 -4.76 12.09 16.19
CA LYS A 236 -4.46 13.48 16.54
C LYS A 236 -3.13 13.95 15.95
N GLU A 237 -2.07 13.15 16.07
CA GLU A 237 -0.77 13.42 15.44
C GLU A 237 -0.93 13.59 13.93
N PHE A 238 -1.77 12.75 13.31
CA PHE A 238 -2.05 12.82 11.88
C PHE A 238 -2.82 14.09 11.46
N GLU A 239 -3.54 14.76 12.35
CA GLU A 239 -4.30 15.98 11.99
C GLU A 239 -3.38 17.05 11.39
N ILE A 240 -2.16 17.20 11.93
CA ILE A 240 -1.17 18.16 11.39
C ILE A 240 -0.82 17.80 9.95
N SER A 241 -0.46 16.53 9.71
CA SER A 241 -0.15 16.03 8.37
C SER A 241 -1.34 16.17 7.42
N LEU A 242 -2.57 15.95 7.89
CA LEU A 242 -3.79 16.11 7.09
C LEU A 242 -4.03 17.57 6.68
N GLN A 243 -3.82 18.52 7.58
CA GLN A 243 -3.90 19.94 7.24
C GLN A 243 -2.83 20.34 6.22
N THR A 244 -1.62 19.80 6.36
CA THR A 244 -0.57 19.96 5.37
C THR A 244 -0.97 19.39 4.01
N LEU A 245 -1.55 18.18 3.96
CA LEU A 245 -2.07 17.57 2.73
C LEU A 245 -3.13 18.44 2.04
N LYS A 246 -4.07 19.02 2.80
CA LYS A 246 -5.09 19.95 2.28
C LYS A 246 -4.46 21.19 1.64
N GLY A 247 -3.34 21.66 2.19
CA GLY A 247 -2.58 22.79 1.64
C GLY A 247 -2.00 22.56 0.24
N PHE A 248 -1.92 21.30 -0.24
CA PHE A 248 -1.47 20.98 -1.60
C PHE A 248 -2.60 21.03 -2.66
N ILE A 249 -3.86 21.28 -2.27
CA ILE A 249 -5.02 21.27 -3.19
C ILE A 249 -5.20 22.61 -3.94
N VAL A 250 -4.20 23.51 -3.94
CA VAL A 250 -4.30 24.85 -4.55
C VAL A 250 -4.39 24.83 -6.08
#